data_AF-A0A3B1B5Y8-F1
#
_entry.id   AF-A0A3B1B5Y8-F1
#
_cell.length_a   1.000
_cell.length_b   1.000
_cell.length_c   1.000
_cell.angle_alpha   90.00
_cell.angle_beta   90.00
_cell.angle_gamma   90.00
#
_symmetry.space_group_name_H-M   'P 1'
#
loop_
_entity.id
_entity.type
_entity.pdbx_description
1 polymer ?
#
loop_
_entity_poly.entity_id
_entity_poly.type
_entity_poly.pdbx_seq_one_letter_code
_entity_poly.pdbx_strand_id
1 'polypeptide(L)'
;MKFVSYAGMSALILLGNMNLAQAISYSVVGSFENQGFSDPYSLSYLFNNDSADLAEFGWGVNLASYESSRFQFDGVNADAELPLDSSLLINLGSFTYTNLETVLVGDVVTVDLGLAVNVFGAGQTKLTYALEVNNTDNVAAGSDSMRVINSPENVIFTVDGSDYELLMLGFSIDGGNSFESNFNLAEGASLNMGIYVQLDRVSAVPVPAAVWLFGSALLGLAGIARRKH
;
A
#
# COMPACT_ATOMS: atom_id res chain seq x y z
N MET A 1 -63.29 -45.51 -17.00
CA MET A 1 -62.06 -45.29 -16.21
C MET A 1 -61.08 -44.55 -17.13
N LYS A 2 -61.10 -43.22 -17.30
CA LYS A 2 -60.77 -42.08 -16.42
C LYS A 2 -59.33 -42.09 -15.85
N PHE A 3 -58.47 -41.43 -16.64
CA PHE A 3 -57.33 -40.55 -16.34
C PHE A 3 -56.27 -40.95 -15.30
N VAL A 4 -55.03 -41.12 -15.77
CA VAL A 4 -53.81 -40.91 -14.97
C VAL A 4 -53.13 -39.66 -15.53
N SER A 5 -52.91 -38.67 -14.66
CA SER A 5 -52.39 -37.35 -14.98
C SER A 5 -50.86 -37.36 -15.01
N TYR A 6 -50.24 -36.79 -16.04
CA TYR A 6 -48.83 -36.44 -16.03
C TYR A 6 -48.67 -35.08 -15.33
N ALA A 7 -48.21 -35.09 -14.08
CA ALA A 7 -47.76 -33.89 -13.39
C ALA A 7 -46.35 -33.54 -13.90
N GLY A 8 -46.27 -32.69 -14.91
CA GLY A 8 -45.02 -32.06 -15.32
C GLY A 8 -44.62 -30.97 -14.33
N MET A 9 -43.76 -31.29 -13.37
CA MET A 9 -43.04 -30.27 -12.60
C MET A 9 -42.01 -29.61 -13.52
N SER A 10 -42.34 -28.41 -14.00
CA SER A 10 -41.35 -27.52 -14.60
C SER A 10 -40.58 -26.85 -13.45
N ALA A 11 -39.36 -27.33 -13.19
CA ALA A 11 -38.43 -26.63 -12.31
C ALA A 11 -37.90 -25.40 -13.06
N LEU A 12 -38.44 -24.22 -12.74
CA LEU A 12 -37.93 -22.95 -13.20
C LEU A 12 -36.65 -22.64 -12.41
N ILE A 13 -35.48 -22.90 -13.00
CA ILE A 13 -34.20 -22.51 -12.43
C ILE A 13 -34.08 -20.98 -12.59
N LEU A 14 -34.33 -20.23 -11.51
CA LEU A 14 -33.88 -18.85 -11.43
C LEU A 14 -32.34 -18.86 -11.39
N LEU A 15 -31.72 -18.63 -12.55
CA LEU A 15 -30.33 -18.18 -12.63
C LEU A 15 -30.28 -16.75 -12.11
N GLY A 16 -30.30 -16.59 -10.78
CA GLY A 16 -29.83 -15.36 -10.17
C GLY A 16 -28.35 -15.23 -10.52
N ASN A 17 -27.95 -14.11 -11.10
CA ASN A 17 -26.54 -13.73 -11.18
C ASN A 17 -26.04 -13.58 -9.73
N MET A 18 -25.54 -14.68 -9.17
CA MET A 18 -24.70 -14.61 -7.99
C MET A 18 -23.42 -13.95 -8.47
N ASN A 19 -23.28 -12.65 -8.23
CA ASN A 19 -21.97 -12.02 -8.21
C ASN A 19 -21.21 -12.70 -7.07
N LEU A 20 -20.44 -13.73 -7.40
CA LEU A 20 -19.46 -14.29 -6.48
C LEU A 20 -18.50 -13.14 -6.15
N ALA A 21 -18.25 -12.90 -4.87
CA ALA A 21 -17.24 -11.93 -4.44
C ALA A 21 -15.93 -12.28 -5.15
N GLN A 22 -15.47 -11.39 -6.01
CA GLN A 22 -14.21 -11.58 -6.72
C GLN A 22 -13.09 -11.15 -5.78
N ALA A 23 -12.22 -12.10 -5.46
CA ALA A 23 -10.98 -11.85 -4.75
C ALA A 23 -9.83 -11.84 -5.75
N ILE A 24 -8.87 -10.94 -5.58
CA ILE A 24 -7.62 -10.92 -6.34
C ILE A 24 -6.46 -11.17 -5.41
N SER A 25 -5.60 -12.12 -5.78
CA SER A 25 -4.37 -12.37 -5.05
C SER A 25 -3.37 -11.21 -5.22
N TYR A 26 -2.70 -10.86 -4.14
CA TYR A 26 -1.61 -9.89 -4.16
C TYR A 26 -0.45 -10.33 -3.28
N SER A 27 0.72 -9.78 -3.54
CA SER A 27 1.91 -9.94 -2.70
C SER A 27 2.64 -8.62 -2.56
N VAL A 28 3.41 -8.47 -1.49
CA VAL A 28 4.25 -7.29 -1.23
C VAL A 28 5.64 -7.78 -0.85
N VAL A 29 6.67 -7.20 -1.47
CA VAL A 29 8.07 -7.42 -1.08
C VAL A 29 8.71 -6.06 -0.79
N GLY A 30 9.49 -5.98 0.29
CA GLY A 30 10.21 -4.77 0.67
C GLY A 30 11.67 -4.76 0.23
N SER A 31 12.21 -3.56 0.05
CA SER A 31 13.62 -3.31 -0.20
C SER A 31 13.99 -1.95 0.39
N PHE A 32 15.16 -1.86 1.02
CA PHE A 32 15.75 -0.61 1.43
C PHE A 32 16.72 -0.11 0.34
N GLU A 33 16.77 1.19 0.10
CA GLU A 33 17.68 1.80 -0.88
C GLU A 33 18.03 3.24 -0.48
N ASN A 34 18.96 3.86 -1.20
CA ASN A 34 19.31 5.27 -1.05
C ASN A 34 19.66 5.70 0.39
N GLN A 35 20.40 4.87 1.13
CA GLN A 35 20.81 5.22 2.49
C GLN A 35 21.72 6.45 2.49
N GLY A 36 21.49 7.34 3.46
CA GLY A 36 22.23 8.57 3.66
C GLY A 36 22.57 8.76 5.14
N PHE A 37 23.72 9.38 5.39
CA PHE A 37 24.22 9.62 6.74
C PHE A 37 24.77 11.04 6.83
N SER A 38 24.50 11.68 7.95
CA SER A 38 25.12 12.96 8.32
C SER A 38 26.62 12.83 8.58
N ASP A 39 27.07 11.69 9.13
CA ASP A 39 28.49 11.33 9.26
C ASP A 39 28.88 10.29 8.19
N PRO A 40 29.83 10.59 7.29
CA PRO A 40 30.29 9.65 6.26
C PRO A 40 31.00 8.40 6.80
N TYR A 41 31.39 8.37 8.08
CA TYR A 41 31.99 7.21 8.73
C TYR A 41 30.98 6.26 9.39
N SER A 42 29.68 6.54 9.22
CA SER A 42 28.62 5.71 9.79
C SER A 42 28.69 4.27 9.27
N LEU A 43 28.65 3.30 10.18
CA LEU A 43 28.53 1.89 9.81
C LEU A 43 27.09 1.55 9.47
N SER A 44 26.90 0.80 8.38
CA SER A 44 25.59 0.31 7.98
C SER A 44 25.69 -0.99 7.18
N TYR A 45 24.57 -1.69 7.13
CA TYR A 45 24.37 -2.83 6.24
C TYR A 45 22.97 -2.82 5.69
N LEU A 46 22.78 -3.55 4.59
CA LEU A 46 21.52 -3.61 3.88
C LEU A 46 21.33 -5.01 3.29
N PHE A 47 20.23 -5.64 3.67
CA PHE A 47 19.78 -6.92 3.17
C PHE A 47 18.42 -6.70 2.53
N ASN A 48 18.42 -6.50 1.21
CA ASN A 48 17.19 -6.48 0.45
C ASN A 48 16.79 -7.89 0.12
N ASN A 49 15.49 -8.10 0.08
CA ASN A 49 14.95 -9.37 -0.31
C ASN A 49 14.09 -9.26 -1.57
N ASP A 50 14.19 -10.27 -2.42
CA ASP A 50 13.54 -10.39 -3.72
C ASP A 50 12.43 -11.46 -3.74
N SER A 51 12.18 -12.19 -2.64
CA SER A 51 11.15 -13.24 -2.61
C SER A 51 10.64 -13.65 -1.19
N ALA A 52 9.76 -12.87 -0.57
CA ALA A 52 8.93 -13.27 0.61
C ALA A 52 9.62 -13.51 1.98
N ASP A 53 10.91 -13.20 2.09
CA ASP A 53 11.70 -13.05 3.31
C ASP A 53 11.82 -11.58 3.76
N LEU A 54 12.35 -11.40 4.97
CA LEU A 54 12.56 -10.13 5.66
C LEU A 54 13.57 -9.22 4.94
N ALA A 55 13.17 -7.99 4.60
CA ALA A 55 14.08 -6.93 4.23
C ALA A 55 14.62 -6.24 5.49
N GLU A 56 15.91 -5.90 5.51
CA GLU A 56 16.56 -5.31 6.68
C GLU A 56 17.57 -4.23 6.31
N PHE A 57 17.55 -3.13 7.04
CA PHE A 57 18.55 -2.07 6.99
C PHE A 57 19.02 -1.78 8.42
N GLY A 58 20.32 -1.90 8.66
CA GLY A 58 20.92 -1.64 9.96
C GLY A 58 21.95 -0.51 9.92
N TRP A 59 22.05 0.23 11.01
CA TRP A 59 23.02 1.31 11.20
C TRP A 59 23.62 1.33 12.61
N GLY A 60 24.84 1.85 12.70
CA GLY A 60 25.61 1.91 13.93
C GLY A 60 25.92 0.51 14.48
N VAL A 61 26.60 0.47 15.63
CA VAL A 61 26.82 -0.78 16.37
C VAL A 61 26.74 -0.53 17.87
N ASN A 62 25.98 -1.35 18.56
CA ASN A 62 25.94 -1.40 20.02
C ASN A 62 27.17 -2.17 20.52
N LEU A 63 27.99 -1.55 21.36
CA LEU A 63 29.25 -2.15 21.81
C LEU A 63 29.08 -3.34 22.77
N ALA A 64 27.92 -3.47 23.41
CA ALA A 64 27.64 -4.56 24.35
C ALA A 64 27.09 -5.80 23.64
N SER A 65 26.15 -5.64 22.70
CA SER A 65 25.50 -6.74 21.99
C SER A 65 26.12 -7.05 20.62
N TYR A 66 26.90 -6.13 20.06
CA TYR A 66 27.35 -6.16 18.66
C TYR A 66 26.20 -6.16 17.63
N GLU A 67 25.02 -5.69 18.03
CA GLU A 67 23.87 -5.48 17.15
C GLU A 67 23.78 -4.04 16.65
N SER A 68 23.03 -3.81 15.57
CA SER A 68 22.74 -2.48 15.04
C SER A 68 21.30 -2.06 15.35
N SER A 69 21.09 -0.75 15.48
CA SER A 69 19.77 -0.16 15.27
C SER A 69 19.33 -0.50 13.86
N ARG A 70 18.04 -0.78 13.66
CA ARG A 70 17.59 -1.36 12.39
C ARG A 70 16.12 -1.10 12.09
N PHE A 71 15.87 -1.10 10.78
CA PHE A 71 14.55 -1.28 10.20
C PHE A 71 14.44 -2.67 9.59
N GLN A 72 13.29 -3.28 9.80
CA GLN A 72 12.94 -4.56 9.21
C GLN A 72 11.56 -4.45 8.57
N PHE A 73 11.37 -5.03 7.40
CA PHE A 73 10.07 -5.10 6.75
C PHE A 73 9.80 -6.53 6.28
N ASP A 74 8.65 -7.05 6.69
CA ASP A 74 8.11 -8.34 6.28
C ASP A 74 6.81 -8.12 5.51
N GLY A 75 6.81 -8.49 4.23
CA GLY A 75 5.72 -8.23 3.32
C GLY A 75 4.59 -9.26 3.41
N VAL A 76 3.60 -9.10 2.54
CA VAL A 76 2.49 -10.06 2.41
C VAL A 76 2.79 -11.08 1.32
N ASN A 77 2.61 -12.36 1.65
CA ASN A 77 2.77 -13.46 0.70
C ASN A 77 1.62 -13.54 -0.31
N ALA A 78 1.89 -14.17 -1.46
CA ALA A 78 1.00 -14.24 -2.62
C ALA A 78 -0.37 -14.95 -2.41
N ASP A 79 -0.63 -15.44 -1.21
CA ASP A 79 -1.89 -16.09 -0.84
C ASP A 79 -2.91 -15.11 -0.22
N ALA A 80 -2.56 -13.84 -0.07
CA ALA A 80 -3.49 -12.83 0.43
C ALA A 80 -4.48 -12.40 -0.65
N GLU A 81 -5.74 -12.25 -0.26
CA GLU A 81 -6.86 -11.95 -1.17
C GLU A 81 -7.38 -10.53 -0.94
N LEU A 82 -7.60 -9.79 -2.03
CA LEU A 82 -8.26 -8.49 -2.07
C LEU A 82 -9.73 -8.65 -2.49
N PRO A 83 -10.70 -8.58 -1.57
CA PRO A 83 -12.10 -8.46 -1.96
C PRO A 83 -12.34 -7.12 -2.67
N LEU A 84 -12.90 -7.17 -3.87
CA LEU A 84 -13.07 -6.00 -4.74
C LEU A 84 -14.44 -5.32 -4.65
N ASP A 85 -15.31 -5.80 -3.77
CA ASP A 85 -16.71 -5.39 -3.69
C ASP A 85 -16.94 -4.20 -2.74
N SER A 86 -15.94 -3.82 -1.95
CA SER A 86 -16.04 -2.79 -0.93
C SER A 86 -14.71 -2.07 -0.67
N SER A 87 -14.80 -0.86 -0.11
CA SER A 87 -13.65 -0.15 0.43
C SER A 87 -13.00 -0.99 1.52
N LEU A 88 -11.74 -1.37 1.33
CA LEU A 88 -11.03 -2.25 2.24
C LEU A 88 -9.73 -1.63 2.73
N LEU A 89 -9.55 -1.65 4.04
CA LEU A 89 -8.28 -1.36 4.66
C LEU A 89 -7.36 -2.60 4.55
N ILE A 90 -6.20 -2.43 3.93
CA ILE A 90 -5.25 -3.50 3.62
C ILE A 90 -3.95 -3.21 4.35
N ASN A 91 -3.44 -4.21 5.07
CA ASN A 91 -2.08 -4.20 5.59
C ASN A 91 -1.13 -4.77 4.53
N LEU A 92 -0.16 -3.99 4.08
CA LEU A 92 0.85 -4.37 3.10
C LEU A 92 2.02 -5.16 3.71
N GLY A 93 2.17 -5.15 5.02
CA GLY A 93 3.25 -5.84 5.71
C GLY A 93 3.56 -5.25 7.08
N SER A 94 4.40 -5.97 7.84
CA SER A 94 4.89 -5.54 9.13
C SER A 94 6.22 -4.81 8.97
N PHE A 95 6.32 -3.63 9.59
CA PHE A 95 7.54 -2.86 9.71
C PHE A 95 7.98 -2.79 11.16
N THR A 96 9.24 -3.08 11.44
CA THR A 96 9.80 -3.01 12.79
C THR A 96 10.92 -1.99 12.84
N TYR A 97 10.85 -1.06 13.79
CA TYR A 97 11.94 -0.15 14.14
C TYR A 97 12.54 -0.58 15.48
N THR A 98 13.82 -0.93 15.48
CA THR A 98 14.57 -1.21 16.71
C THR A 98 15.59 -0.11 16.95
N ASN A 99 15.48 0.56 18.08
CA ASN A 99 16.44 1.56 18.52
C ASN A 99 17.39 0.96 19.57
N LEU A 100 18.70 1.03 19.32
CA LEU A 100 19.75 0.59 20.23
C LEU A 100 20.76 1.72 20.44
N GLU A 101 21.38 1.71 21.61
CA GLU A 101 22.50 2.60 21.90
C GLU A 101 23.66 2.21 20.97
N THR A 102 23.91 3.00 19.94
CA THR A 102 24.91 2.70 18.92
C THR A 102 26.04 3.73 18.91
N VAL A 103 27.22 3.26 18.51
CA VAL A 103 28.36 4.12 18.16
C VAL A 103 28.60 4.08 16.66
N LEU A 104 29.46 4.99 16.17
CA LEU A 104 29.84 5.08 14.75
C LEU A 104 28.62 5.28 13.84
N VAL A 105 27.76 6.20 14.23
CA VAL A 105 26.63 6.70 13.45
C VAL A 105 26.57 8.21 13.63
N GLY A 106 26.22 8.93 12.57
CA GLY A 106 25.88 10.35 12.67
C GLY A 106 24.48 10.58 13.24
N ASP A 107 24.21 11.82 13.63
CA ASP A 107 22.93 12.25 14.23
C ASP A 107 21.75 11.92 13.32
N VAL A 108 21.89 12.10 12.00
CA VAL A 108 20.82 11.83 11.02
C VAL A 108 21.19 10.64 10.12
N VAL A 109 20.24 9.72 9.99
CA VAL A 109 20.23 8.59 9.04
C VAL A 109 18.99 8.72 8.16
N THR A 110 19.13 8.54 6.85
CA THR A 110 18.01 8.49 5.91
C THR A 110 18.05 7.19 5.12
N VAL A 111 16.89 6.65 4.75
CA VAL A 111 16.79 5.48 3.87
C VAL A 111 15.42 5.45 3.20
N ASP A 112 15.35 4.95 1.98
CA ASP A 112 14.09 4.70 1.29
C ASP A 112 13.64 3.25 1.53
N LEU A 113 12.38 3.06 1.91
CA LEU A 113 11.69 1.77 1.89
C LEU A 113 10.85 1.67 0.62
N GLY A 114 11.32 0.89 -0.35
CA GLY A 114 10.60 0.51 -1.54
C GLY A 114 9.74 -0.74 -1.32
N LEU A 115 8.44 -0.66 -1.62
CA LEU A 115 7.50 -1.78 -1.58
C LEU A 115 7.08 -2.15 -3.01
N ALA A 116 7.42 -3.36 -3.45
CA ALA A 116 6.94 -3.93 -4.70
C ALA A 116 5.61 -4.65 -4.45
N VAL A 117 4.51 -3.99 -4.80
CA VAL A 117 3.15 -4.53 -4.67
C VAL A 117 2.77 -5.18 -6.00
N ASN A 118 2.62 -6.50 -6.00
CA ASN A 118 2.20 -7.27 -7.16
C ASN A 118 0.74 -7.67 -7.00
N VAL A 119 -0.12 -7.18 -7.90
CA VAL A 119 -1.55 -7.54 -7.93
C VAL A 119 -1.78 -8.45 -9.13
N PHE A 120 -2.29 -9.66 -8.89
CA PHE A 120 -2.50 -10.62 -9.96
C PHE A 120 -3.51 -10.07 -10.98
N GLY A 121 -3.12 -10.05 -12.26
CA GLY A 121 -3.92 -9.49 -13.35
C GLY A 121 -3.72 -7.98 -13.59
N ALA A 122 -3.12 -7.24 -12.65
CA ALA A 122 -2.79 -5.81 -12.82
C ALA A 122 -1.29 -5.56 -13.04
N GLY A 123 -0.43 -6.47 -12.57
CA GLY A 123 1.02 -6.34 -12.60
C GLY A 123 1.59 -5.78 -11.29
N GLN A 124 2.85 -5.32 -11.37
CA GLN A 124 3.58 -4.80 -10.22
C GLN A 124 3.60 -3.27 -10.23
N THR A 125 3.40 -2.67 -9.06
CA THR A 125 3.69 -1.26 -8.79
C THR A 125 4.72 -1.14 -7.68
N LYS A 126 5.50 -0.05 -7.69
CA LYS A 126 6.48 0.27 -6.65
C LYS A 126 5.99 1.47 -5.85
N LEU A 127 5.88 1.31 -4.54
CA LEU A 127 5.64 2.38 -3.58
C LEU A 127 6.98 2.70 -2.90
N THR A 128 7.24 3.94 -2.53
CA THR A 128 8.49 4.31 -1.86
C THR A 128 8.23 5.31 -0.76
N TYR A 129 8.60 4.94 0.47
CA TYR A 129 8.62 5.83 1.63
C TYR A 129 10.05 6.28 1.88
N ALA A 130 10.28 7.59 2.00
CA ALA A 130 11.55 8.09 2.48
C ALA A 130 11.49 8.26 4.00
N LEU A 131 12.44 7.65 4.70
CA LEU A 131 12.51 7.58 6.15
C LEU A 131 13.73 8.34 6.64
N GLU A 132 13.59 8.99 7.79
CA GLU A 132 14.67 9.68 8.49
C GLU A 132 14.67 9.21 9.95
N VAL A 133 15.86 8.95 10.50
CA VAL A 133 16.09 8.76 11.93
C VAL A 133 16.97 9.88 12.42
N ASN A 134 16.57 10.50 13.52
CA ASN A 134 17.39 11.43 14.27
C ASN A 134 17.84 10.72 15.55
N ASN A 135 19.09 10.26 15.54
CA ASN A 135 19.76 9.67 16.67
C ASN A 135 20.14 10.78 17.66
N THR A 136 19.75 10.59 18.91
CA THR A 136 20.09 11.50 19.99
C THR A 136 21.39 11.06 20.67
N ASP A 137 22.11 12.00 21.27
CA ASP A 137 23.27 11.64 22.08
C ASP A 137 22.81 10.74 23.24
N ASN A 138 23.42 9.56 23.37
CA ASN A 138 23.08 8.50 24.33
C ASN A 138 23.34 8.84 25.81
N VAL A 139 23.39 10.12 26.17
CA VAL A 139 23.69 10.59 27.53
C VAL A 139 22.39 10.60 28.36
N ALA A 140 22.03 9.42 28.87
CA ALA A 140 20.93 9.14 29.80
C ALA A 140 19.50 9.10 29.19
N ALA A 141 19.00 7.89 28.95
CA ALA A 141 17.62 7.63 28.52
C ALA A 141 17.22 8.40 27.25
N GLY A 142 18.15 8.44 26.28
CA GLY A 142 17.90 8.97 24.94
C GLY A 142 16.70 8.31 24.28
N SER A 143 16.12 9.02 23.33
CA SER A 143 15.07 8.48 22.48
C SER A 143 15.30 9.01 21.09
N ASP A 144 15.42 8.08 20.16
CA ASP A 144 15.60 8.42 18.76
C ASP A 144 14.24 8.59 18.11
N SER A 145 14.18 9.50 17.15
CA SER A 145 12.96 9.79 16.42
C SER A 145 13.06 9.29 15.00
N MET A 146 12.15 8.41 14.60
CA MET A 146 11.93 8.02 13.21
C MET A 146 10.79 8.86 12.62
N ARG A 147 10.99 9.35 11.40
CA ARG A 147 10.02 10.16 10.66
C ARG A 147 9.89 9.70 9.22
N VAL A 148 8.65 9.67 8.72
CA VAL A 148 8.36 9.56 7.29
C VAL A 148 8.45 10.95 6.67
N ILE A 149 9.49 11.20 5.88
CA ILE A 149 9.76 12.50 5.25
C ILE A 149 9.15 12.60 3.83
N ASN A 150 8.88 11.47 3.18
CA ASN A 150 8.11 11.41 1.96
C ASN A 150 7.26 10.14 1.92
N SER A 151 6.03 10.25 1.43
CA SER A 151 5.10 9.14 1.23
C SER A 151 4.85 8.92 -0.27
N PRO A 152 4.55 7.68 -0.69
CA PRO A 152 4.16 7.41 -2.06
C PRO A 152 2.82 8.09 -2.40
N GLU A 153 2.62 8.37 -3.69
CA GLU A 153 1.33 8.80 -4.22
C GLU A 153 0.35 7.61 -4.31
N ASN A 154 -0.94 7.92 -4.41
CA ASN A 154 -1.95 6.91 -4.68
C ASN A 154 -1.69 6.24 -6.04
N VAL A 155 -2.03 4.96 -6.13
CA VAL A 155 -1.83 4.18 -7.36
C VAL A 155 -3.16 3.70 -7.88
N ILE A 156 -3.43 3.98 -9.17
CA ILE A 156 -4.57 3.42 -9.88
C ILE A 156 -4.11 2.23 -10.72
N PHE A 157 -4.86 1.14 -10.66
CA PHE A 157 -4.64 -0.04 -11.46
C PHE A 157 -5.97 -0.62 -11.97
N THR A 158 -5.91 -1.37 -13.07
CA THR A 158 -7.11 -1.93 -13.70
C THR A 158 -7.08 -3.45 -13.58
N VAL A 159 -8.18 -4.06 -13.13
CA VAL A 159 -8.39 -5.52 -13.21
C VAL A 159 -9.74 -5.80 -13.81
N ASP A 160 -9.76 -6.69 -14.81
CA ASP A 160 -10.95 -7.09 -15.57
C ASP A 160 -11.78 -5.90 -16.08
N GLY A 161 -11.09 -4.82 -16.47
CA GLY A 161 -11.69 -3.60 -17.01
C GLY A 161 -12.36 -2.70 -15.97
N SER A 162 -12.19 -2.97 -14.67
CA SER A 162 -12.55 -2.03 -13.59
C SER A 162 -11.29 -1.40 -13.00
N ASP A 163 -11.35 -0.09 -12.76
CA ASP A 163 -10.27 0.66 -12.13
C ASP A 163 -10.42 0.65 -10.61
N TYR A 164 -9.29 0.49 -9.94
CA TYR A 164 -9.15 0.49 -8.50
C TYR A 164 -8.02 1.45 -8.10
N GLU A 165 -8.16 2.09 -6.96
CA GLU A 165 -7.19 3.00 -6.39
C GLU A 165 -6.69 2.44 -5.05
N LEU A 166 -5.38 2.40 -4.86
CA LEU A 166 -4.76 2.27 -3.55
C LEU A 166 -4.51 3.67 -3.00
N LEU A 167 -5.28 4.06 -2.00
CA LEU A 167 -5.08 5.27 -1.20
C LEU A 167 -4.01 4.98 -0.15
N MET A 168 -2.91 5.73 -0.19
CA MET A 168 -1.79 5.57 0.75
C MET A 168 -2.15 6.16 2.12
N LEU A 169 -2.21 5.33 3.17
CA LEU A 169 -2.54 5.79 4.52
C LEU A 169 -1.30 5.97 5.39
N GLY A 170 -0.39 4.98 5.40
CA GLY A 170 0.90 5.07 6.09
C GLY A 170 1.07 4.03 7.20
N PHE A 171 1.81 4.40 8.25
CA PHE A 171 2.21 3.50 9.34
C PHE A 171 1.22 3.54 10.48
N SER A 172 0.90 2.38 11.05
CA SER A 172 -0.05 2.24 12.16
C SER A 172 0.47 1.26 13.21
N ILE A 173 0.29 1.61 14.48
CA ILE A 173 0.57 0.73 15.65
C ILE A 173 -0.68 0.07 16.23
N ASP A 174 -1.87 0.44 15.76
CA ASP A 174 -3.15 0.09 16.40
C ASP A 174 -4.10 -0.68 15.48
N GLY A 175 -3.55 -1.36 14.47
CA GLY A 175 -4.33 -2.16 13.52
C GLY A 175 -5.05 -1.34 12.43
N GLY A 176 -4.62 -0.09 12.22
CA GLY A 176 -5.11 0.80 11.18
C GLY A 176 -6.25 1.71 11.63
N ASN A 177 -6.38 1.94 12.94
CA ASN A 177 -7.32 2.91 13.49
C ASN A 177 -6.73 4.34 13.44
N SER A 178 -5.41 4.48 13.54
CA SER A 178 -4.69 5.76 13.38
C SER A 178 -3.42 5.58 12.55
N PHE A 179 -3.00 6.66 11.89
CA PHE A 179 -1.80 6.69 11.05
C PHE A 179 -0.87 7.80 11.51
N GLU A 180 0.38 7.43 11.76
CA GLU A 180 1.41 8.32 12.28
C GLU A 180 2.60 8.36 11.32
N SER A 181 3.29 9.50 11.32
CA SER A 181 4.50 9.71 10.52
C SER A 181 5.73 10.01 11.36
N ASN A 182 5.60 10.03 12.69
CA ASN A 182 6.67 10.34 13.63
C ASN A 182 6.58 9.39 14.82
N PHE A 183 7.70 8.75 15.15
CA PHE A 183 7.78 7.75 16.21
C PHE A 183 9.02 8.02 17.05
N ASN A 184 8.83 8.19 18.36
CA ASN A 184 9.93 8.32 19.31
C ASN A 184 10.11 7.00 20.04
N LEU A 185 11.34 6.49 20.07
CA LEU A 185 11.63 5.18 20.64
C LEU A 185 12.83 5.27 21.58
N ALA A 186 12.63 4.86 22.82
CA ALA A 186 13.70 4.83 23.82
C ALA A 186 14.82 3.87 23.42
N GLU A 187 16.03 4.14 23.91
CA GLU A 187 17.18 3.23 23.73
C GLU A 187 16.87 1.80 24.19
N GLY A 188 17.19 0.83 23.34
CA GLY A 188 16.95 -0.59 23.57
C GLY A 188 15.51 -1.06 23.30
N ALA A 189 14.62 -0.18 22.86
CA ALA A 189 13.23 -0.54 22.55
C ALA A 189 13.04 -0.91 21.07
N SER A 190 11.95 -1.61 20.81
CA SER A 190 11.50 -1.98 19.46
C SER A 190 10.02 -1.68 19.30
N LEU A 191 9.64 -1.18 18.13
CA LEU A 191 8.28 -0.82 17.76
C LEU A 191 7.88 -1.59 16.50
N ASN A 192 6.78 -2.35 16.58
CA ASN A 192 6.18 -3.03 15.45
C ASN A 192 4.97 -2.23 14.92
N MET A 193 4.92 -2.06 13.61
CA MET A 193 3.92 -1.27 12.88
C MET A 193 3.42 -2.07 11.68
N GLY A 194 2.20 -1.79 11.24
CA GLY A 194 1.73 -2.18 9.91
C GLY A 194 1.80 -1.00 8.95
N ILE A 195 2.03 -1.29 7.66
CA ILE A 195 1.90 -0.28 6.59
C ILE A 195 0.57 -0.51 5.89
N TYR A 196 -0.28 0.51 5.85
CA TYR A 196 -1.65 0.37 5.38
C TYR A 196 -1.96 1.22 4.16
N VAL A 197 -2.85 0.66 3.34
CA VAL A 197 -3.51 1.35 2.22
C VAL A 197 -5.00 1.07 2.30
N GLN A 198 -5.80 1.92 1.66
CA GLN A 198 -7.21 1.64 1.41
C GLN A 198 -7.41 1.35 -0.08
N LEU A 199 -8.05 0.22 -0.38
CA LEU A 199 -8.46 -0.11 -1.74
C LEU A 199 -9.87 0.40 -1.97
N ASP A 200 -10.01 1.31 -2.93
CA ASP A 200 -11.29 1.83 -3.38
C ASP A 200 -11.51 1.50 -4.86
N ARG A 201 -12.74 1.15 -5.21
CA ARG A 201 -13.13 1.04 -6.61
C ARG A 201 -13.33 2.45 -7.17
N VAL A 202 -12.60 2.80 -8.23
CA VAL A 202 -12.77 4.09 -8.90
C VAL A 202 -14.13 4.06 -9.59
N SER A 203 -15.10 4.81 -9.05
CA SER A 203 -16.39 4.93 -9.72
C SER A 203 -16.16 5.67 -11.03
N ALA A 204 -16.46 5.01 -12.15
CA ALA A 204 -16.52 5.69 -13.44
C ALA A 204 -17.49 6.86 -13.28
N VAL A 205 -16.97 8.09 -13.24
CA VAL A 205 -17.81 9.28 -13.27
C VAL A 205 -18.56 9.17 -14.59
N PRO A 206 -19.89 8.95 -14.59
CA PRO A 206 -20.61 8.87 -15.84
C PRO A 206 -20.37 10.21 -16.52
N VAL A 207 -19.70 10.23 -17.68
CA VAL A 207 -19.54 11.47 -18.44
C VAL A 207 -20.97 11.97 -18.61
N PRO A 208 -21.35 13.10 -17.97
CA PRO A 208 -22.75 13.44 -17.87
C PRO A 208 -23.28 13.74 -19.26
N ALA A 209 -24.57 14.07 -19.33
CA ALA A 209 -25.29 14.52 -20.51
C ALA A 209 -24.57 15.55 -21.42
N ALA A 210 -23.38 16.05 -21.08
CA ALA A 210 -22.44 16.71 -21.97
C ALA A 210 -22.37 16.08 -23.37
N VAL A 211 -22.31 14.75 -23.54
CA VAL A 211 -22.32 14.16 -24.89
C VAL A 211 -23.65 14.46 -25.63
N TRP A 212 -24.77 14.41 -24.91
CA TRP A 212 -26.09 14.77 -25.46
C TRP A 212 -26.26 16.29 -25.64
N LEU A 213 -25.67 17.12 -24.79
CA LEU A 213 -25.66 18.58 -24.87
C LEU A 213 -24.80 19.06 -26.04
N PHE A 214 -23.59 18.52 -26.17
CA PHE A 214 -22.73 18.78 -27.32
C PHE A 214 -23.36 18.23 -28.60
N GLY A 215 -23.95 17.03 -28.56
CA GLY A 215 -24.66 16.46 -29.71
C GLY A 215 -25.85 17.31 -30.16
N SER A 216 -26.69 17.76 -29.22
CA SER A 216 -27.87 18.60 -29.52
C SER A 216 -27.49 20.02 -29.92
N ALA A 217 -26.46 20.61 -29.31
CA ALA A 217 -25.92 21.91 -29.70
C ALA A 217 -25.35 21.87 -31.13
N LEU A 218 -24.61 20.82 -31.49
CA LEU A 218 -24.04 20.66 -32.83
C LEU A 218 -25.14 20.47 -33.89
N LEU A 219 -26.16 19.66 -33.59
CA LEU A 219 -27.34 19.50 -34.45
C LEU A 219 -28.13 20.80 -34.59
N GLY A 220 -28.30 21.56 -33.51
CA GLY A 220 -28.92 22.89 -33.54
C GLY A 220 -28.16 23.87 -34.42
N LEU A 221 -26.82 23.89 -34.31
CA LEU A 221 -25.95 24.75 -35.11
C LEU A 221 -25.99 24.37 -36.61
N ALA A 222 -25.95 23.07 -36.92
CA ALA A 222 -26.07 22.58 -38.29
C ALA A 222 -27.44 22.90 -38.91
N GLY A 223 -28.52 22.84 -38.11
CA GLY A 223 -29.86 23.25 -38.51
C GLY A 223 -29.95 24.75 -38.85
N ILE A 224 -29.30 25.60 -38.07
CA ILE A 224 -29.23 27.05 -38.32
C ILE A 224 -28.40 27.34 -39.58
N ALA A 225 -27.27 26.67 -39.77
CA ALA A 225 -26.37 26.88 -40.91
C ALA A 225 -27.03 26.60 -42.27
N ARG A 226 -27.98 25.65 -42.34
CA ARG A 226 -28.71 25.32 -43.58
C ARG A 226 -29.74 26.35 -44.03
N ARG A 227 -30.18 27.28 -43.15
CA ARG A 227 -31.19 28.30 -43.51
C ARG A 227 -30.63 29.49 -44.31
N LYS A 228 -29.32 29.54 -44.58
CA LYS A 228 -28.66 30.64 -45.31
C LYS A 228 -28.43 30.38 -46.80
N HIS A 229 -28.98 29.32 -47.37
CA HIS A 229 -29.06 29.06 -48.82
C HIS A 229 -30.52 28.95 -49.24
#